data_AF-A0A1W1DMZ5-F1
#
_entry.id   AF-A0A1W1DMZ5-F1
#
_cell.length_a   1.000
_cell.length_b   1.000
_cell.length_c   1.000
_cell.angle_alpha   90.00
_cell.angle_beta   90.00
_cell.angle_gamma   90.00
#
_symmetry.space_group_name_H-M   'P 1'
#
loop_
_entity.id
_entity.type
_entity.pdbx_description
1 polymer ?
#
loop_
_entity_poly.entity_id
_entity_poly.type
_entity_poly.pdbx_seq_one_letter_code
_entity_poly.pdbx_strand_id
1 'polypeptide(L)'
;MHLIEMQDMTINVEVSQQPINNGFKAVVTPTTSRAAKSLKRVLSGHPVQMKAETGWDMQVENIDNVFTLTVTTPIPDEVAKIRGLGYIGLMAYGNHHQPHHWAIATGNNPHVGHNMKH
;
A
#
# COMPACT_ATOMS: atom_id res chain seq x y z
N MET A 1 -9.69 5.38 -9.79
CA MET A 1 -10.33 6.45 -9.01
C MET A 1 -10.01 6.15 -7.58
N HIS A 2 -9.27 7.05 -6.91
CA HIS A 2 -8.55 6.76 -5.68
C HIS A 2 -9.39 6.04 -4.61
N LEU A 3 -10.55 6.60 -4.22
CA LEU A 3 -11.38 6.03 -3.15
C LEU A 3 -11.93 4.62 -3.49
N ILE A 4 -12.22 4.37 -4.77
CA ILE A 4 -12.66 3.06 -5.26
C ILE A 4 -11.52 2.04 -5.14
N GLU A 5 -10.29 2.47 -5.40
CA GLU A 5 -9.10 1.62 -5.28
C GLU A 5 -8.77 1.33 -3.82
N MET A 6 -8.94 2.32 -2.94
CA MET A 6 -8.81 2.14 -1.49
C MET A 6 -9.84 1.14 -0.95
N GLN A 7 -11.09 1.23 -1.40
CA GLN A 7 -12.12 0.25 -1.04
C GLN A 7 -11.72 -1.17 -1.48
N ASP A 8 -11.30 -1.32 -2.74
CA ASP A 8 -10.95 -2.62 -3.29
C ASP A 8 -9.75 -3.26 -2.59
N MET A 9 -8.70 -2.49 -2.31
CA MET A 9 -7.52 -3.01 -1.61
C MET A 9 -7.79 -3.30 -0.12
N THR A 10 -8.87 -2.76 0.45
CA THR A 10 -9.19 -2.91 1.87
C THR A 10 -10.13 -4.08 2.12
N ILE A 11 -11.23 -4.17 1.38
CA ILE A 11 -12.32 -5.12 1.68
C ILE A 11 -12.45 -6.27 0.68
N ASN A 12 -11.86 -6.15 -0.51
CA ASN A 12 -11.96 -7.17 -1.57
C ASN A 12 -10.66 -7.98 -1.68
N VAL A 13 -10.08 -8.31 -0.53
CA VAL A 13 -8.83 -9.06 -0.39
C VAL A 13 -8.89 -10.02 0.79
N GLU A 14 -8.20 -11.15 0.67
CA GLU A 14 -7.80 -12.01 1.78
C GLU A 14 -6.34 -11.73 2.11
N VAL A 15 -6.01 -11.60 3.40
CA VAL A 15 -4.67 -11.25 3.86
C VAL A 15 -4.18 -12.27 4.87
N SER A 16 -3.06 -12.91 4.57
CA SER A 16 -2.28 -13.69 5.53
C SER A 16 -0.99 -12.92 5.83
N GLN A 17 -0.75 -12.59 7.09
CA GLN A 17 0.41 -11.79 7.47
C GLN A 17 1.12 -12.34 8.70
N GLN A 18 2.45 -12.22 8.71
CA GLN A 18 3.30 -12.74 9.79
C GLN A 18 4.46 -11.79 10.10
N PRO A 19 4.90 -11.70 11.36
CA PRO A 19 6.08 -10.94 11.71
C PRO A 19 7.34 -11.57 11.09
N ILE A 20 8.30 -10.72 10.73
CA ILE A 20 9.68 -11.07 10.38
C ILE A 20 10.62 -10.18 11.19
N ASN A 21 11.92 -10.50 11.30
CA ASN A 21 12.88 -9.82 12.19
C ASN A 21 12.71 -8.29 12.26
N ASN A 22 12.69 -7.62 11.10
CA ASN A 22 12.69 -6.16 11.01
C ASN A 22 11.35 -5.55 10.56
N GLY A 23 10.25 -6.30 10.64
CA GLY A 23 8.93 -5.83 10.24
C GLY A 23 7.93 -6.95 10.08
N PHE A 24 7.26 -7.03 8.93
CA PHE A 24 6.30 -8.09 8.61
C PHE A 24 6.30 -8.46 7.13
N LYS A 25 5.73 -9.62 6.84
CA LYS A 25 5.43 -10.09 5.49
C LYS A 25 3.93 -10.38 5.38
N ALA A 26 3.30 -9.96 4.29
CA ALA A 26 1.91 -10.29 3.98
C ALA A 26 1.77 -10.90 2.59
N VAL A 27 0.85 -11.85 2.48
CA VAL A 27 0.33 -12.37 1.22
C VAL A 27 -1.10 -11.85 1.09
N VAL A 28 -1.35 -11.11 0.02
CA VAL A 28 -2.61 -10.43 -0.26
C VAL A 28 -3.20 -11.02 -1.54
N THR A 29 -4.34 -11.69 -1.41
CA THR A 29 -5.04 -12.34 -2.52
C THR A 29 -6.33 -11.57 -2.80
N PRO A 30 -6.50 -10.98 -4.00
CA PRO A 30 -7.75 -10.29 -4.35
C PRO A 30 -8.89 -11.29 -4.50
N THR A 31 -10.07 -10.94 -3.96
CA THR A 31 -11.29 -11.76 -4.10
C THR A 31 -12.08 -11.45 -5.38
N THR A 32 -11.70 -10.38 -6.09
CA THR A 32 -12.34 -9.98 -7.35
C THR A 32 -11.31 -9.58 -8.41
N SER A 33 -11.68 -9.71 -9.68
CA SER A 33 -10.83 -9.27 -10.81
C SER A 33 -10.58 -7.77 -10.82
N ARG A 34 -11.52 -6.97 -10.30
CA ARG A 34 -11.36 -5.53 -10.10
C ARG A 34 -10.34 -5.24 -9.01
N ALA A 35 -10.41 -5.94 -7.88
CA ALA A 35 -9.45 -5.79 -6.79
C ALA A 35 -8.03 -6.15 -7.23
N ALA A 36 -7.86 -7.20 -8.04
CA ALA A 36 -6.55 -7.53 -8.64
C ALA A 36 -5.97 -6.35 -9.44
N LYS A 37 -6.80 -5.68 -10.26
CA LYS A 37 -6.36 -4.50 -11.02
C LYS A 37 -6.06 -3.31 -10.10
N SER A 38 -6.86 -3.10 -9.06
CA SER A 38 -6.64 -2.04 -8.07
C SER A 38 -5.33 -2.26 -7.31
N LEU A 39 -5.06 -3.48 -6.82
CA LEU A 39 -3.80 -3.86 -6.16
C LEU A 39 -2.58 -3.57 -7.03
N LYS A 40 -2.62 -3.92 -8.33
CA LYS A 40 -1.51 -3.58 -9.26
C LYS A 40 -1.20 -2.09 -9.32
N ARG A 41 -2.23 -1.24 -9.32
CA ARG A 41 -2.08 0.21 -9.45
C ARG A 41 -1.67 0.87 -8.14
N VAL A 42 -2.25 0.47 -7.02
CA VAL A 42 -1.89 1.04 -5.72
C VAL A 42 -0.48 0.58 -5.33
N LEU A 43 -0.18 -0.71 -5.40
CA LEU A 43 1.11 -1.26 -4.96
C LEU A 43 2.29 -0.89 -5.86
N SER A 44 2.06 -0.32 -7.06
CA SER A 44 3.15 0.19 -7.88
C SER A 44 3.74 1.50 -7.35
N GLY A 45 2.94 2.33 -6.67
CA GLY A 45 3.38 3.62 -6.13
C GLY A 45 3.71 3.59 -4.63
N HIS A 46 3.09 2.71 -3.85
CA HIS A 46 3.24 2.70 -2.39
C HIS A 46 4.68 2.42 -1.89
N PRO A 47 5.51 1.59 -2.54
CA PRO A 47 6.91 1.44 -2.14
C PRO A 47 7.69 2.74 -2.05
N VAL A 48 7.63 3.56 -3.11
CA VAL A 48 8.33 4.84 -3.19
C VAL A 48 7.74 5.82 -2.17
N GLN A 49 6.41 5.86 -2.06
CA GLN A 49 5.73 6.75 -1.13
C GLN A 49 6.06 6.43 0.33
N MET A 50 6.00 5.16 0.71
CA MET A 50 6.33 4.71 2.05
C MET A 50 7.77 5.04 2.41
N LYS A 51 8.70 4.83 1.47
CA LYS A 51 10.10 5.19 1.67
C LYS A 51 10.27 6.69 1.91
N ALA A 52 9.59 7.52 1.13
CA ALA A 52 9.67 8.98 1.24
C ALA A 52 9.06 9.52 2.54
N GLU A 53 7.95 8.95 3.01
CA GLU A 53 7.23 9.45 4.20
C GLU A 53 7.77 8.90 5.52
N THR A 54 8.36 7.70 5.52
CA THR A 54 8.70 6.98 6.75
C THR A 54 10.13 6.48 6.81
N GLY A 55 10.81 6.37 5.66
CA GLY A 55 12.09 5.67 5.55
C GLY A 55 11.98 4.14 5.56
N TRP A 56 10.79 3.56 5.80
CA TRP A 56 10.55 2.12 5.75
C TRP A 56 10.68 1.61 4.32
N ASP A 57 11.20 0.40 4.19
CA ASP A 57 11.35 -0.27 2.90
C ASP A 57 10.18 -1.22 2.68
N MET A 58 9.42 -0.99 1.61
CA MET A 58 8.34 -1.88 1.16
C MET A 58 8.74 -2.49 -0.17
N GLN A 59 8.75 -3.82 -0.23
CA GLN A 59 8.92 -4.59 -1.46
C GLN A 59 7.62 -5.30 -1.80
N VAL A 60 7.29 -5.34 -3.09
CA VAL A 60 6.08 -5.98 -3.61
C VAL A 60 6.47 -6.97 -4.69
N GLU A 61 6.15 -8.24 -4.47
CA GLU A 61 6.19 -9.28 -5.49
C GLU A 61 4.76 -9.61 -5.92
N ASN A 62 4.56 -9.87 -7.21
CA ASN A 62 3.26 -10.25 -7.76
C ASN A 62 3.42 -11.51 -8.63
N ILE A 63 2.78 -12.61 -8.21
CA ILE A 63 2.74 -13.87 -8.95
C ILE A 63 1.27 -14.23 -9.14
N ASP A 64 0.81 -14.27 -10.40
CA ASP A 64 -0.57 -14.61 -10.76
C ASP A 64 -1.67 -13.83 -10.01
N ASN A 65 -1.41 -12.54 -9.73
CA ASN A 65 -2.26 -11.63 -8.94
C ASN A 65 -2.32 -11.93 -7.43
N VAL A 66 -1.42 -12.76 -6.92
CA VAL A 66 -1.16 -12.87 -5.48
C VAL A 66 0.02 -11.98 -5.15
N PHE A 67 -0.20 -11.03 -4.25
CA PHE A 67 0.79 -9.99 -3.93
C PHE A 67 1.47 -10.32 -2.61
N THR A 68 2.78 -10.43 -2.63
CA THR A 68 3.58 -10.60 -1.43
C THR A 68 4.24 -9.27 -1.08
N LEU A 69 3.87 -8.70 0.07
CA LEU A 69 4.43 -7.47 0.60
C LEU A 69 5.44 -7.83 1.69
N THR A 70 6.63 -7.24 1.62
CA THR A 70 7.62 -7.28 2.70
C THR A 70 7.90 -5.86 3.11
N VAL A 71 7.61 -5.51 4.37
CA VAL A 71 7.87 -4.15 4.89
C VAL A 71 8.81 -4.23 6.07
N THR A 72 9.89 -3.45 6.01
CA THR A 72 10.95 -3.47 7.01
C THR A 72 11.45 -2.08 7.37
N THR A 73 12.08 -1.98 8.54
CA THR A 73 12.80 -0.79 9.00
C THR A 73 14.12 -1.21 9.66
N PRO A 74 15.20 -0.43 9.52
CA PRO A 74 16.41 -0.64 10.29
C PRO A 74 16.30 -0.10 11.72
N ILE A 75 15.22 0.61 12.07
CA ILE A 75 15.03 1.25 13.37
C ILE A 75 14.26 0.30 14.30
N PRO A 76 14.89 -0.31 15.33
CA PRO A 76 14.27 -1.36 16.13
C PRO A 76 12.94 -0.94 16.80
N ASP A 77 12.86 0.31 17.26
CA ASP A 77 11.69 0.84 17.97
C ASP A 77 10.45 1.00 17.06
N GLU A 78 10.64 1.03 15.74
CA GLU A 78 9.55 1.15 14.77
C GLU A 78 8.99 -0.19 14.30
N VAL A 79 9.68 -1.30 14.58
CA VAL A 79 9.26 -2.64 14.15
C VAL A 79 7.87 -2.99 14.73
N ALA A 80 7.63 -2.64 15.99
CA ALA A 80 6.34 -2.85 16.63
C ALA A 80 5.22 -2.05 15.93
N LYS A 81 5.52 -0.83 15.45
CA LYS A 81 4.58 0.02 14.73
C LYS A 81 4.22 -0.56 13.37
N ILE A 82 5.20 -1.02 12.59
CA ILE A 82 4.95 -1.70 11.30
C ILE A 82 4.04 -2.91 11.49
N ARG A 83 4.33 -3.75 12.49
CA ARG A 83 3.53 -4.94 12.79
C ARG A 83 2.12 -4.60 13.28
N GLY A 84 1.99 -3.58 14.12
CA GLY A 84 0.71 -3.12 14.65
C GLY A 84 -0.20 -2.49 13.60
N LEU A 85 0.37 -1.78 12.62
CA LEU A 85 -0.36 -1.28 11.46
C LEU A 85 -0.86 -2.43 10.58
N GLY A 86 -0.02 -3.44 10.36
CA GLY A 86 -0.32 -4.54 9.44
C GLY A 86 -0.61 -4.04 8.02
N TYR A 87 -1.21 -4.88 7.19
CA TYR A 87 -1.48 -4.53 5.80
C TYR A 87 -2.35 -3.27 5.63
N ILE A 88 -3.57 -3.27 6.19
CA ILE A 88 -4.53 -2.15 5.98
C ILE A 88 -4.01 -0.87 6.60
N GLY A 89 -3.45 -0.94 7.81
CA GLY A 89 -2.88 0.23 8.48
C GLY A 89 -1.75 0.84 7.66
N LEU A 90 -0.86 0.03 7.09
CA LEU A 90 0.23 0.52 6.24
C LEU A 90 -0.24 1.13 4.94
N MET A 91 -1.26 0.53 4.30
CA MET A 91 -1.82 1.05 3.05
C MET A 91 -2.61 2.35 3.25
N ALA A 92 -2.96 2.69 4.49
CA ALA A 92 -3.63 3.95 4.85
C ALA A 92 -2.69 4.94 5.58
N TYR A 93 -1.47 4.51 5.94
CA TYR A 93 -0.53 5.30 6.71
C TYR A 93 0.24 6.24 5.78
N GLY A 94 0.25 7.54 6.11
CA GLY A 94 0.89 8.56 5.28
C GLY A 94 0.00 9.77 5.04
N ASN A 95 0.60 10.90 4.66
CA ASN A 95 -0.15 12.13 4.40
C ASN A 95 -0.52 12.31 2.92
N HIS A 96 0.03 11.50 2.00
CA HIS A 96 -0.25 11.61 0.56
C HIS A 96 -1.72 11.38 0.18
N HIS A 97 -2.50 10.67 1.00
CA HIS A 97 -3.95 10.55 0.79
C HIS A 97 -4.68 11.89 0.93
N GLN A 98 -4.21 12.81 1.77
CA GLN A 98 -4.89 14.09 1.99
C GLN A 98 -4.95 14.93 0.69
N PRO A 99 -3.84 15.16 -0.05
CA PRO A 99 -3.90 15.77 -1.37
C PRO A 99 -4.80 15.04 -2.37
N HIS A 100 -4.78 13.70 -2.39
CA HIS A 100 -5.65 12.93 -3.28
C HIS A 100 -7.14 13.18 -3.00
N HIS A 101 -7.52 13.18 -1.71
CA HIS A 101 -8.89 13.41 -1.30
C HIS A 101 -9.33 14.85 -1.58
N TRP A 102 -8.44 15.82 -1.36
CA TRP A 102 -8.68 17.22 -1.69
C TRP A 102 -8.89 17.42 -3.19
N ALA A 103 -8.08 16.79 -4.04
CA ALA A 103 -8.25 16.86 -5.49
C ALA A 103 -9.62 16.32 -5.91
N ILE A 104 -10.06 15.18 -5.37
CA ILE A 104 -11.39 14.62 -5.65
C ILE A 104 -12.49 15.59 -5.24
N ALA A 105 -12.42 16.15 -4.02
CA ALA A 105 -13.42 17.08 -3.51
C ALA A 105 -13.53 18.37 -4.34
N THR A 106 -12.44 18.78 -4.99
CA THR A 106 -12.35 19.98 -5.82
C THR A 106 -12.47 19.71 -7.32
N GLY A 107 -12.76 18.47 -7.75
CA GLY A 107 -12.91 18.10 -9.16
C GLY A 107 -11.60 17.99 -9.95
N ASN A 108 -10.46 17.96 -9.26
CA ASN A 108 -9.13 17.79 -9.85
C ASN A 108 -8.70 16.32 -9.93
N ASN A 109 -7.71 16.03 -10.78
CA ASN A 109 -7.15 14.68 -10.89
C ASN A 109 -6.25 14.38 -9.67
N PRO A 110 -6.57 13.37 -8.82
CA PRO A 110 -5.78 13.04 -7.65
C PRO A 110 -4.36 12.56 -7.98
N HIS A 111 -4.08 12.10 -9.19
CA HIS A 111 -2.79 11.50 -9.56
C HIS A 111 -1.95 12.35 -10.53
N VAL A 112 -2.28 13.64 -10.71
CA VAL A 112 -1.65 14.51 -11.74
C VAL A 112 -0.12 14.68 -11.59
N GLY A 113 0.44 14.40 -10.41
CA GLY A 113 1.88 14.45 -10.13
C GLY A 113 2.59 13.09 -9.99
N HIS A 114 1.88 11.97 -10.15
CA HIS A 114 2.40 10.61 -9.91
C HIS A 114 2.82 9.90 -11.22
N ASN A 115 3.17 10.65 -12.27
CA ASN A 115 3.66 10.07 -13.52
C ASN A 115 4.97 9.32 -13.26
N MET A 116 4.86 8.00 -13.09
CA MET A 116 6.00 7.11 -13.07
C MET A 116 6.71 7.24 -14.41
N LYS A 117 7.94 7.77 -14.39
CA LYS A 117 8.86 7.63 -15.52
C LYS A 117 9.18 6.14 -15.60
N HIS A 118 8.61 5.47 -16.60
CA HIS A 118 9.03 4.14 -17.03
C HIS A 118 10.42 4.23 -17.67
#